data_AF-A0A3M1FA84-F1
#
_entry.id   AF-A0A3M1FA84-F1
#
_cell.length_a   1.000
_cell.length_b   1.000
_cell.length_c   1.000
_cell.angle_alpha   90.00
_cell.angle_beta   90.00
_cell.angle_gamma   90.00
#
_symmetry.space_group_name_H-M   'P 1'
#
loop_
_entity.id
_entity.type
_entity.pdbx_description
1 polymer ?
#
loop_
_entity_poly.entity_id
_entity_poly.type
_entity_poly.pdbx_seq_one_letter_code
_entity_poly.pdbx_strand_id
1 'polypeptide(L)'
;MLAAFEQAGAETGRSERKVWQDSYWDKNIYSERFLRQKLNYVHRNPVRGNLVGSPDGYPHSSYRNYVLGDESLIEIDRGWI
;
A
#
# COMPACT_ATOMS: atom_id res chain seq x y z
N MET A 1 3.96 -20.35 -8.68
CA MET A 1 4.19 -19.34 -7.62
C MET A 1 5.43 -19.68 -6.78
N LEU A 2 5.51 -20.86 -6.17
CA LEU A 2 6.71 -21.27 -5.40
C LEU A 2 8.03 -21.19 -6.20
N ALA A 3 8.02 -21.69 -7.44
CA ALA A 3 9.20 -21.63 -8.32
C ALA A 3 9.71 -20.19 -8.59
N ALA A 4 8.83 -19.20 -8.62
CA ALA A 4 9.24 -17.80 -8.84
C ALA A 4 9.96 -17.23 -7.60
N PHE A 5 9.51 -17.60 -6.40
CA PHE A 5 10.18 -17.21 -5.17
C PHE A 5 11.51 -17.95 -4.96
N GLU A 6 11.59 -19.21 -5.39
CA GLU A 6 12.85 -19.96 -5.42
C GLU A 6 13.85 -19.34 -6.38
N GLN A 7 13.42 -19.01 -7.60
CA GLN A 7 14.26 -18.32 -8.58
C GLN A 7 14.75 -16.96 -8.04
N ALA A 8 13.85 -16.12 -7.52
CA ALA A 8 14.22 -14.82 -6.95
C ALA A 8 15.17 -14.96 -5.75
N GLY A 9 15.05 -16.06 -4.99
CA GLY A 9 15.96 -16.42 -3.91
C GLY A 9 17.35 -16.80 -4.41
N ALA A 10 17.42 -17.66 -5.43
CA ALA A 10 18.66 -18.11 -6.05
C ALA A 10 19.43 -16.96 -6.72
N GLU A 11 18.72 -16.03 -7.38
CA GLU A 11 19.32 -14.87 -8.05
C GLU A 11 20.08 -13.95 -7.09
N THR A 12 19.62 -13.81 -5.85
CA THR A 12 20.21 -12.83 -4.91
C THR A 12 20.87 -13.47 -3.70
N GLY A 13 20.67 -14.78 -3.46
CA GLY A 13 21.25 -15.53 -2.34
C GLY A 13 20.76 -15.13 -0.95
N ARG A 14 19.68 -14.34 -0.85
CA ARG A 14 19.22 -13.76 0.43
C ARG A 14 18.17 -14.61 1.16
N SER A 15 17.54 -15.55 0.46
CA SER A 15 16.54 -16.46 1.00
C SER A 15 16.33 -17.61 0.02
N GLU A 16 15.98 -18.81 0.49
CA GLU A 16 15.61 -19.94 -0.38
C GLU A 16 14.31 -19.67 -1.16
N ARG A 17 13.37 -18.91 -0.57
CA ARG A 17 12.09 -18.53 -1.19
C ARG A 17 11.81 -17.06 -0.92
N LYS A 18 12.25 -16.21 -1.83
CA LYS A 18 12.24 -14.76 -1.64
C LYS A 18 10.89 -14.15 -2.03
N VAL A 19 10.19 -13.64 -1.01
CA VAL A 19 8.91 -12.93 -1.18
C VAL A 19 9.12 -11.43 -1.38
N TRP A 20 10.10 -10.84 -0.68
CA TRP A 20 10.35 -9.39 -0.71
C TRP A 20 11.34 -8.99 -1.80
N GLN A 21 11.12 -7.84 -2.43
CA GLN A 21 12.11 -7.23 -3.31
C GLN A 21 13.28 -6.65 -2.48
N ASP A 22 14.45 -6.46 -3.10
CA ASP A 22 15.67 -6.03 -2.40
C ASP A 22 15.72 -4.57 -2.01
N SER A 23 14.88 -3.77 -2.63
CA SER A 23 14.84 -2.33 -2.44
C SER A 23 13.39 -1.88 -2.29
N TYR A 24 13.23 -0.65 -1.84
CA TYR A 24 11.96 0.02 -1.69
C TYR A 24 12.11 1.46 -2.17
N TRP A 25 10.98 2.08 -2.51
CA TRP A 25 10.94 3.50 -2.84
C TRP A 25 10.40 4.29 -1.66
N ASP A 26 11.23 5.13 -1.08
CA ASP A 26 10.83 6.09 -0.06
C ASP A 26 10.68 7.51 -0.63
N LYS A 27 9.88 8.31 0.08
CA LYS A 27 9.74 9.76 -0.14
C LYS A 27 9.51 10.43 1.20
N ASN A 28 10.37 11.38 1.54
CA ASN A 28 10.17 12.24 2.70
C ASN A 28 8.92 13.10 2.54
N ILE A 29 8.06 13.07 3.55
CA ILE A 29 6.90 13.94 3.64
C ILE A 29 7.33 15.24 4.32
N TYR A 30 7.29 16.35 3.58
CA TYR A 30 7.81 17.65 4.03
C TYR A 30 6.73 18.72 4.19
N SER A 31 5.49 18.41 3.84
CA SER A 31 4.35 19.31 4.01
C SER A 31 3.05 18.53 4.05
N GLU A 32 2.04 19.10 4.70
CA GLU A 32 0.68 18.56 4.73
C GLU A 32 0.09 18.41 3.31
N ARG A 33 0.33 19.39 2.43
CA ARG A 33 -0.09 19.31 1.02
C ARG A 33 0.49 18.08 0.33
N PHE A 34 1.78 17.81 0.55
CA PHE A 34 2.44 16.64 -0.03
C PHE A 34 1.92 15.33 0.58
N LEU A 35 1.66 15.30 1.89
CA LEU A 35 1.00 14.18 2.56
C LEU A 35 -0.36 13.86 1.92
N ARG A 36 -1.24 14.87 1.80
CA ARG A 36 -2.56 14.72 1.18
C ARG A 36 -2.46 14.23 -0.27
N GLN A 37 -1.49 14.74 -1.03
CA GLN A 37 -1.23 14.25 -2.38
C GLN A 37 -0.86 12.75 -2.40
N LYS A 38 0.01 12.30 -1.49
CA LYS A 38 0.42 10.88 -1.42
C LYS A 38 -0.68 9.98 -0.90
N LEU A 39 -1.47 10.41 0.08
CA LEU A 39 -2.65 9.68 0.55
C LEU A 39 -3.65 9.47 -0.60
N ASN A 40 -3.99 10.54 -1.33
CA ASN A 40 -4.87 10.44 -2.51
C ASN A 40 -4.32 9.49 -3.58
N TYR A 41 -3.00 9.47 -3.77
CA TYR A 41 -2.37 8.51 -4.69
C TYR A 41 -2.57 7.07 -4.20
N VAL A 42 -2.23 6.78 -2.94
CA VAL A 42 -2.37 5.44 -2.35
C VAL A 42 -3.82 4.95 -2.37
N HIS A 43 -4.78 5.80 -2.02
CA HIS A 43 -6.21 5.46 -2.08
C HIS A 43 -6.71 5.15 -3.49
N ARG A 44 -6.10 5.74 -4.53
CA ARG A 44 -6.45 5.48 -5.93
C ARG A 44 -5.67 4.33 -6.56
N ASN A 45 -4.63 3.80 -5.92
CA ASN A 45 -3.83 2.70 -6.47
C ASN A 45 -4.66 1.44 -6.77
N PRO A 46 -5.59 0.99 -5.92
CA PRO A 46 -6.43 -0.17 -6.24
C PRO A 46 -7.24 0.01 -7.53
N VAL A 47 -7.74 1.22 -7.77
CA VAL A 47 -8.46 1.57 -9.02
C VAL A 47 -7.51 1.58 -10.21
N ARG A 48 -6.33 2.24 -10.07
CA ARG A 48 -5.31 2.27 -11.13
C ARG A 48 -4.78 0.89 -11.50
N GLY A 49 -4.76 -0.02 -10.53
CA GLY A 49 -4.39 -1.43 -10.71
C GLY A 49 -5.53 -2.32 -11.20
N ASN A 50 -6.71 -1.77 -11.52
CA ASN A 50 -7.91 -2.50 -11.94
C ASN A 50 -8.37 -3.57 -10.94
N LEU A 51 -8.11 -3.39 -9.64
CA LEU A 51 -8.57 -4.32 -8.60
C LEU A 51 -10.03 -4.06 -8.22
N VAL A 52 -10.47 -2.80 -8.29
CA VAL A 52 -11.82 -2.33 -7.90
C VAL A 52 -12.25 -1.16 -8.77
N GLY A 53 -13.57 -0.92 -8.87
CA GLY A 53 -14.13 0.20 -9.65
C GLY A 53 -14.03 1.57 -8.96
N SER A 54 -13.90 1.60 -7.64
CA SER A 54 -13.83 2.81 -6.83
C SER A 54 -12.96 2.60 -5.57
N PRO A 55 -12.38 3.66 -4.98
CA PRO A 55 -11.49 3.53 -3.81
C PRO A 55 -12.13 2.86 -2.59
N ASP A 56 -13.42 3.09 -2.34
CA ASP A 56 -14.20 2.48 -1.24
C ASP A 56 -14.40 0.97 -1.38
N GLY A 57 -14.29 0.45 -2.60
CA GLY A 57 -14.43 -0.97 -2.89
C GLY A 57 -13.24 -1.81 -2.46
N TYR A 58 -12.08 -1.21 -2.13
CA TYR A 58 -10.91 -1.94 -1.67
C TYR A 58 -10.85 -1.97 -0.13
N PRO A 59 -11.13 -3.12 0.52
CA PRO A 59 -11.26 -3.18 1.97
C PRO A 59 -9.94 -2.92 2.69
N HIS A 60 -8.81 -3.29 2.09
CA HIS A 60 -7.48 -3.15 2.70
C HIS A 60 -6.86 -1.77 2.39
N SER A 61 -7.64 -0.70 2.58
CA SER A 61 -7.20 0.69 2.44
C SER A 61 -7.81 1.58 3.51
N SER A 62 -7.04 2.56 3.97
CA SER A 62 -7.52 3.57 4.91
C SER A 62 -8.52 4.58 4.31
N TYR A 63 -8.84 4.47 3.02
CA TYR A 63 -9.80 5.36 2.36
C TYR A 63 -11.14 5.40 3.10
N ARG A 64 -11.64 4.23 3.52
CA ARG A 64 -12.92 4.10 4.21
C ARG A 64 -12.90 4.76 5.61
N ASN A 65 -11.78 4.68 6.33
CA ASN A 65 -11.61 5.40 7.59
C ASN A 65 -11.67 6.93 7.38
N TYR A 66 -10.97 7.46 6.37
CA TYR A 66 -10.92 8.92 6.13
C TYR A 66 -12.20 9.50 5.54
N VAL A 67 -12.89 8.76 4.67
CA VAL A 67 -14.00 9.31 3.87
C VAL A 67 -15.36 8.84 4.37
N LEU A 68 -15.45 7.62 4.89
CA LEU A 68 -16.70 7.01 5.34
C LEU A 68 -16.83 6.91 6.87
N GLY A 69 -15.75 7.20 7.61
CA GLY A 69 -15.70 6.99 9.05
C GLY A 69 -15.80 5.51 9.45
N ASP A 70 -15.44 4.60 8.54
CA ASP A 70 -15.55 3.17 8.74
C ASP A 70 -14.27 2.62 9.35
N GLU A 71 -14.34 2.23 10.63
CA GLU A 71 -13.26 1.63 11.41
C GLU A 71 -13.43 0.11 11.58
N SER A 72 -14.32 -0.53 10.80
CA SER A 72 -14.72 -1.93 11.02
C SER A 72 -13.60 -2.96 10.81
N LEU A 73 -12.61 -2.65 9.96
CA LEU A 73 -11.49 -3.55 9.67
C LEU A 73 -10.31 -3.30 10.62
N ILE A 74 -9.75 -2.08 10.58
CA ILE A 74 -8.63 -1.62 11.41
C ILE A 74 -8.84 -0.13 11.65
N GLU A 75 -8.74 0.29 12.91
CA GLU A 75 -8.76 1.71 13.30
C GLU A 75 -7.44 2.40 12.95
N ILE A 76 -7.49 3.69 12.61
CA ILE A 76 -6.30 4.50 12.32
C ILE A 76 -6.20 5.75 13.18
N ASP A 77 -4.96 6.15 13.47
CA ASP A 77 -4.67 7.46 14.06
C ASP A 77 -4.82 8.58 13.01
N ARG A 78 -5.57 9.62 13.40
CA ARG A 78 -5.85 10.81 12.59
C ARG A 78 -5.45 12.12 13.29
N GLY A 79 -4.70 12.07 14.40
CA GLY A 79 -4.31 13.26 15.18
C GLY A 79 -3.42 14.28 14.45
N TRP A 80 -3.05 14.00 13.20
CA TRP A 80 -2.32 14.91 12.31
C TRP A 80 -3.23 15.70 11.35
N ILE A 81 -4.52 15.35 11.26
CA ILE A 81 -5.58 16.15 10.59
C ILE A 81 -6.04 17.25 11.55
#